data_AF-A0A348XHZ8-F1
#
_entry.id   AF-A0A348XHZ8-F1
#
_cell.length_a   1.000
_cell.length_b   1.000
_cell.length_c   1.000
_cell.angle_alpha   90.00
_cell.angle_beta   90.00
_cell.angle_gamma   90.00
#
_symmetry.space_group_name_H-M   'P 1'
#
loop_
_entity.id
_entity.type
_entity.pdbx_description
1 polymer ?
#
loop_
_entity_poly.entity_id
_entity_poly.type
_entity_poly.pdbx_seq_one_letter_code
_entity_poly.pdbx_strand_id
1 'polypeptide(L)'
;MKSLLLVFLTVALCTSCRTPVSQQTRYAAPKGKFSPVVIANGTQKSLNKLGTVRACGHTADSTVSVDPTRPAMYHEVAEFATERGSYRNHIYRLHFEKVPVGHLAMGKNVGLFVIVTENETNAPVLITTVHTCGCYAAIVPTSYLPAECLPAEWCPAEQDVYGEQLTGLLEMSGLDLHRWRPEIELKADSHRVQSITNTQSGWDTTRLLPMNDLLYLPVEDGTVSMFHGEDDGDRQGYVRGSLKPWEQALMGWWTEPYIGRDKALGDEVATGTRFYTSVNPFKRDASNLWHFGRWLENRGWRL
;
A
#
# COMPACT_ATOMS: atom_id res chain seq x y z
N MET A 1 -44.53 14.26 -56.76
CA MET A 1 -43.36 13.36 -56.81
C MET A 1 -42.30 13.92 -55.85
N LYS A 2 -42.20 13.38 -54.63
CA LYS A 2 -41.15 13.73 -53.65
C LYS A 2 -40.50 12.44 -53.19
N SER A 3 -39.18 12.39 -53.34
CA SER A 3 -38.32 11.22 -53.28
C SER A 3 -38.23 10.60 -51.89
N LEU A 4 -38.25 9.27 -51.87
CA LEU A 4 -38.06 8.39 -50.72
C LEU A 4 -36.54 8.27 -50.44
N LEU A 5 -36.08 8.76 -49.28
CA LEU A 5 -34.69 8.60 -48.84
C LEU A 5 -34.57 7.29 -48.05
N LEU A 6 -33.99 6.27 -48.68
CA LEU A 6 -33.75 4.96 -48.07
C LEU A 6 -32.46 5.03 -47.24
N VAL A 7 -32.58 5.02 -45.92
CA VAL A 7 -31.43 4.94 -44.99
C VAL A 7 -31.07 3.46 -44.82
N PHE A 8 -29.92 3.05 -45.36
CA PHE A 8 -29.33 1.74 -45.11
C PHE A 8 -28.70 1.72 -43.71
N LEU A 9 -29.33 0.99 -42.80
CA LEU A 9 -28.81 0.70 -41.46
C LEU A 9 -27.86 -0.51 -41.56
N THR A 10 -26.55 -0.27 -41.66
CA THR A 10 -25.54 -1.33 -41.57
C THR A 10 -25.41 -1.80 -40.13
N VAL A 11 -26.01 -2.95 -39.82
CA VAL A 11 -25.79 -3.69 -38.57
C VAL A 11 -24.36 -4.23 -38.59
N ALA A 12 -23.44 -3.49 -38.01
CA ALA A 12 -22.09 -3.99 -37.72
C ALA A 12 -22.21 -5.08 -36.66
N LEU A 13 -22.02 -6.33 -37.09
CA LEU A 13 -21.83 -7.50 -36.23
C LEU A 13 -20.65 -7.21 -35.31
N CYS A 14 -20.94 -6.78 -34.09
CA CYS A 14 -19.97 -6.65 -33.01
C CYS A 14 -19.44 -8.06 -32.71
N THR A 15 -18.35 -8.43 -33.36
CA THR A 15 -17.51 -9.54 -32.91
C THR A 15 -17.08 -9.18 -31.49
N SER A 16 -17.53 -9.98 -30.52
CA SER A 16 -17.15 -9.82 -29.12
C SER A 16 -15.62 -9.84 -29.05
N CYS A 17 -15.02 -8.66 -28.94
CA CYS A 17 -13.63 -8.51 -28.56
C CYS A 17 -13.52 -9.07 -27.14
N ARG A 18 -13.13 -10.34 -27.04
CA ARG A 18 -12.70 -10.92 -25.76
C ARG A 18 -11.52 -10.08 -25.32
N THR A 19 -11.75 -9.25 -24.30
CA THR A 19 -10.68 -8.56 -23.62
C THR A 19 -9.68 -9.61 -23.15
N PRO A 20 -8.39 -9.50 -23.50
CA PRO A 20 -7.40 -10.45 -23.06
C PRO A 20 -7.44 -10.50 -21.53
N VAL A 21 -7.51 -11.72 -20.98
CA VAL A 21 -7.44 -11.95 -19.54
C VAL A 21 -6.13 -11.33 -19.05
N SER A 22 -6.24 -10.33 -18.18
CA SER A 22 -5.09 -9.67 -17.57
C SER A 22 -4.22 -10.71 -16.87
N GLN A 23 -2.92 -10.76 -17.20
CA GLN A 23 -2.00 -11.68 -16.54
C GLN A 23 -1.82 -11.26 -15.08
N GLN A 24 -2.05 -12.22 -14.17
CA GLN A 24 -1.87 -12.03 -12.74
C GLN A 24 -0.59 -12.75 -12.27
N THR A 25 0.12 -12.16 -11.33
CA THR A 25 1.20 -12.84 -10.58
C THR A 25 0.87 -12.77 -9.10
N ARG A 26 1.08 -13.88 -8.38
CA ARG A 26 0.84 -13.98 -6.94
C ARG A 26 2.19 -14.05 -6.22
N TYR A 27 2.47 -13.12 -5.32
CA TYR A 27 3.71 -13.08 -4.56
C TYR A 27 3.45 -13.39 -3.10
N ALA A 28 4.15 -14.36 -2.51
CA ALA A 28 4.16 -14.53 -1.06
C ALA A 28 5.56 -14.86 -0.56
N ALA A 29 5.91 -14.30 0.59
CA ALA A 29 7.20 -14.61 1.20
C ALA A 29 7.08 -15.93 1.99
N PRO A 30 8.07 -16.84 1.89
CA PRO A 30 7.94 -18.20 2.43
C PRO A 30 7.94 -18.22 3.95
N LYS A 31 8.48 -17.17 4.58
CA LYS A 31 8.54 -16.95 6.02
C LYS A 31 7.82 -15.64 6.37
N GLY A 32 7.54 -15.42 7.65
CA GLY A 32 6.84 -14.22 8.15
C GLY A 32 5.42 -14.55 8.60
N LYS A 33 5.09 -14.16 9.83
CA LYS A 33 3.77 -14.40 10.43
C LYS A 33 2.75 -13.49 9.76
N PHE A 34 1.66 -14.07 9.25
CA PHE A 34 0.65 -13.35 8.47
C PHE A 34 1.19 -12.63 7.22
N SER A 35 2.34 -13.08 6.67
CA SER A 35 2.89 -12.45 5.46
C SER A 35 1.90 -12.55 4.30
N PRO A 36 1.54 -11.41 3.68
CA PRO A 36 0.45 -11.37 2.72
C PRO A 36 0.79 -12.12 1.44
N VAL A 37 -0.25 -12.63 0.78
CA VAL A 37 -0.19 -13.06 -0.62
C VAL A 37 -0.65 -11.88 -1.46
N VAL A 38 0.25 -11.27 -2.22
CA VAL A 38 -0.04 -10.11 -3.06
C VAL A 38 -0.38 -10.57 -4.48
N ILE A 39 -1.60 -10.31 -4.93
CA ILE A 39 -2.06 -10.64 -6.29
C ILE A 39 -1.94 -9.37 -7.14
N ALA A 40 -0.92 -9.31 -7.98
CA ALA A 40 -0.68 -8.16 -8.85
C ALA A 40 -1.29 -8.39 -10.24
N ASN A 41 -2.19 -7.50 -10.65
CA ASN A 41 -2.84 -7.53 -11.96
C ASN A 41 -1.99 -6.82 -13.03
N GLY A 42 -2.03 -7.31 -14.27
CA GLY A 42 -1.37 -6.65 -15.41
C GLY A 42 0.15 -6.82 -15.44
N THR A 43 0.65 -7.94 -14.92
CA THR A 43 2.08 -8.21 -14.68
C THR A 43 2.92 -8.43 -15.94
N GLN A 44 2.32 -8.43 -17.12
CA GLN A 44 3.04 -8.28 -18.38
C GLN A 44 3.80 -6.94 -18.47
N LYS A 45 3.37 -5.90 -17.72
CA LYS A 45 4.11 -4.63 -17.58
C LYS A 45 5.00 -4.69 -16.34
N SER A 46 6.26 -4.27 -16.47
CA SER A 46 7.23 -4.24 -15.36
C SER A 46 6.73 -3.42 -14.16
N LEU A 47 6.05 -2.30 -14.42
CA LEU A 47 5.52 -1.40 -13.39
C LEU A 47 4.45 -2.04 -12.49
N ASN A 48 3.81 -3.13 -12.92
CA ASN A 48 2.82 -3.88 -12.15
C ASN A 48 3.43 -5.05 -11.36
N LYS A 49 4.72 -5.29 -11.49
CA LYS A 49 5.41 -6.34 -10.73
C LYS A 49 5.93 -5.76 -9.43
N LEU A 50 5.81 -6.55 -8.36
CA LEU A 50 6.52 -6.30 -7.12
C LEU A 50 8.03 -6.34 -7.39
N GLY A 51 8.79 -5.39 -6.84
CA GLY A 51 10.23 -5.32 -7.03
C GLY A 51 11.01 -5.05 -5.75
N THR A 52 12.31 -5.28 -5.84
CA THR A 52 13.28 -4.97 -4.77
C THR A 52 13.81 -3.56 -4.97
N VAL A 53 13.91 -2.78 -3.90
CA VAL A 53 14.60 -1.48 -3.92
C VAL A 53 16.10 -1.70 -4.06
N ARG A 54 16.74 -0.97 -4.97
CA ARG A 54 18.19 -0.99 -5.19
C ARG A 54 18.73 0.41 -5.38
N ALA A 55 20.01 0.57 -5.10
CA ALA A 55 20.78 1.74 -5.47
C ALA A 55 21.84 1.37 -6.53
N CYS A 56 22.19 2.32 -7.39
CA CYS A 56 23.26 2.20 -8.38
C CYS A 56 24.12 3.48 -8.37
N GLY A 57 25.41 3.37 -8.69
CA GLY A 57 26.36 4.48 -8.72
C GLY A 57 27.28 4.50 -7.49
N HIS A 58 27.82 5.68 -7.18
CA HIS A 58 28.58 5.93 -5.94
C HIS A 58 27.71 6.65 -4.92
N THR A 59 28.18 6.74 -3.67
CA THR A 59 27.44 7.39 -2.58
C THR A 59 27.03 8.82 -2.94
N ALA A 60 27.92 9.58 -3.60
CA ALA A 60 27.69 10.98 -3.96
C ALA A 60 26.67 11.22 -5.10
N ASP A 61 26.49 10.26 -6.01
CA ASP A 61 25.65 10.40 -7.21
C ASP A 61 24.63 9.25 -7.38
N SER A 62 24.42 8.49 -6.30
CA SER A 62 23.57 7.31 -6.31
C SER A 62 22.15 7.57 -6.80
N THR A 63 21.61 6.59 -7.52
CA THR A 63 20.20 6.58 -7.94
C THR A 63 19.47 5.41 -7.30
N VAL A 64 18.33 5.68 -6.68
CA VAL A 64 17.46 4.65 -6.08
C VAL A 64 16.33 4.30 -7.05
N SER A 65 16.16 3.00 -7.28
CA SER A 65 15.14 2.45 -8.18
C SER A 65 14.55 1.15 -7.64
N VAL A 66 13.41 0.74 -8.17
CA VAL A 66 12.80 -0.57 -7.88
C VAL A 66 13.09 -1.52 -9.05
N ASP A 67 13.60 -2.71 -8.73
CA ASP A 67 13.92 -3.79 -9.67
C ASP A 67 12.80 -4.85 -9.69
N PRO A 68 11.94 -4.87 -10.72
CA PRO A 68 10.79 -5.76 -10.82
C PRO A 68 11.15 -7.20 -11.17
N THR A 69 12.43 -7.50 -11.43
CA THR A 69 12.90 -8.87 -11.75
C THR A 69 13.18 -9.68 -10.49
N ARG A 70 13.31 -9.01 -9.34
CA ARG A 70 13.59 -9.61 -8.05
C ARG A 70 12.52 -9.13 -7.08
N PRO A 71 11.37 -9.78 -6.95
CA PRO A 71 10.36 -9.34 -6.00
C PRO A 71 10.89 -9.48 -4.56
N ALA A 72 10.53 -8.52 -3.70
CA ALA A 72 10.78 -8.58 -2.26
C ALA A 72 9.68 -7.83 -1.51
N MET A 73 9.43 -8.27 -0.28
CA MET A 73 8.66 -7.55 0.73
C MET A 73 9.60 -7.17 1.87
N TYR A 74 9.41 -5.99 2.44
CA TYR A 74 10.19 -5.51 3.58
C TYR A 74 9.34 -5.60 4.84
N HIS A 75 9.88 -6.15 5.91
CA HIS A 75 9.11 -6.47 7.10
C HIS A 75 9.71 -5.91 8.37
N GLU A 76 8.85 -5.38 9.21
CA GLU A 76 9.14 -5.04 10.60
C GLU A 76 7.94 -5.34 11.49
N VAL A 77 8.19 -5.35 12.79
CA VAL A 77 7.19 -5.52 13.82
C VAL A 77 7.20 -4.27 14.69
N ALA A 78 6.03 -3.69 14.91
CA ALA A 78 5.84 -2.56 15.82
C ALA A 78 4.77 -2.91 16.85
N GLU A 79 4.94 -2.45 18.09
CA GLU A 79 3.98 -2.67 19.17
C GLU A 79 3.31 -1.36 19.56
N PHE A 80 2.05 -1.45 19.97
CA PHE A 80 1.31 -0.32 20.55
C PHE A 80 0.31 -0.84 21.58
N ALA A 81 -0.14 0.06 22.45
CA ALA A 81 -1.14 -0.24 23.46
C ALA A 81 -2.26 0.81 23.42
N THR A 82 -3.44 0.38 23.86
CA THR A 82 -4.64 1.20 24.02
C THR A 82 -5.26 0.92 25.39
N GLU A 83 -6.43 1.46 25.66
CA GLU A 83 -7.19 1.15 26.87
C GLU A 83 -7.72 -0.30 26.89
N ARG A 84 -7.83 -1.00 25.74
CA ARG A 84 -8.36 -2.37 25.67
C ARG A 84 -7.32 -3.46 25.51
N GLY A 85 -6.04 -3.11 25.35
CA GLY A 85 -4.99 -4.11 25.34
C GLY A 85 -3.70 -3.68 24.66
N SER A 86 -2.82 -4.67 24.50
CA SER A 86 -1.57 -4.55 23.76
C SER A 86 -1.70 -5.25 22.41
N TYR A 87 -1.12 -4.63 21.39
CA TYR A 87 -1.22 -5.07 20.02
C TYR A 87 0.15 -5.06 19.35
N ARG A 88 0.27 -5.89 18.33
CA ARG A 88 1.47 -6.03 17.50
C ARG A 88 1.09 -5.88 16.03
N ASN A 89 1.73 -4.95 15.35
CA ASN A 89 1.62 -4.76 13.91
C ASN A 89 2.74 -5.52 13.20
N HIS A 90 2.37 -6.46 12.33
CA HIS A 90 3.27 -7.04 11.33
C HIS A 90 3.20 -6.18 10.07
N ILE A 91 4.21 -5.35 9.84
CA ILE A 91 4.22 -4.31 8.82
C ILE A 91 5.01 -4.81 7.61
N TYR A 92 4.32 -4.94 6.47
CA TYR A 92 4.91 -5.33 5.20
C TYR A 92 4.90 -4.15 4.25
N ARG A 93 6.06 -3.73 3.77
CA ARG A 93 6.21 -2.69 2.74
C ARG A 93 6.57 -3.32 1.40
N LEU A 94 5.81 -2.95 0.38
CA LEU A 94 5.89 -3.41 -0.99
C LEU A 94 6.29 -2.24 -1.88
N HIS A 95 7.00 -2.51 -2.98
CA HIS A 95 7.46 -1.48 -3.91
C HIS A 95 7.23 -1.82 -5.37
N PHE A 96 6.90 -0.79 -6.15
CA PHE A 96 6.71 -0.85 -7.60
C PHE A 96 7.55 0.22 -8.28
N GLU A 97 7.96 -0.05 -9.53
CA GLU A 97 8.78 0.88 -10.33
C GLU A 97 8.16 2.27 -10.39
N LYS A 98 6.85 2.33 -10.70
CA LYS A 98 6.10 3.57 -10.85
C LYS A 98 4.60 3.34 -10.94
N VAL A 99 3.85 4.43 -10.82
CA VAL A 99 2.47 4.59 -11.30
C VAL A 99 2.52 5.55 -12.50
N PRO A 100 1.88 5.21 -13.64
CA PRO A 100 1.92 6.04 -14.83
C PRO A 100 1.11 7.33 -14.69
N VAL A 101 1.27 8.23 -15.65
CA VAL A 101 0.53 9.50 -15.72
C VAL A 101 -0.97 9.24 -15.83
N GLY A 102 -1.79 10.06 -15.18
CA GLY A 102 -3.25 9.95 -15.17
C GLY A 102 -3.84 9.31 -13.91
N HIS A 103 -3.01 8.90 -12.96
CA HIS A 103 -3.44 8.41 -11.65
C HIS A 103 -2.98 9.36 -10.53
N LEU A 104 -3.77 9.48 -9.46
CA LEU A 104 -3.44 10.32 -8.29
C LEU A 104 -2.14 9.88 -7.57
N ALA A 105 -1.75 8.61 -7.73
CA ALA A 105 -0.52 8.08 -7.15
C ALA A 105 0.67 8.12 -8.13
N MET A 106 0.57 8.84 -9.26
CA MET A 106 1.62 8.93 -10.29
C MET A 106 2.98 9.24 -9.68
N GLY A 107 4.04 8.52 -10.06
CA GLY A 107 5.40 8.75 -9.55
C GLY A 107 6.24 7.50 -9.60
N LYS A 108 7.52 7.61 -9.22
CA LYS A 108 8.45 6.47 -9.14
C LYS A 108 8.61 5.99 -7.70
N ASN A 109 9.12 4.76 -7.55
CA ASN A 109 9.44 4.15 -6.26
C ASN A 109 8.24 4.14 -5.29
N VAL A 110 7.04 4.03 -5.85
CA VAL A 110 5.80 3.97 -5.07
C VAL A 110 5.80 2.71 -4.21
N GLY A 111 5.03 2.75 -3.13
CA GLY A 111 4.89 1.60 -2.26
C GLY A 111 3.52 1.47 -1.61
N LEU A 112 3.33 0.32 -1.00
CA LEU A 112 2.13 -0.08 -0.29
C LEU A 112 2.55 -0.72 1.03
N PHE A 113 1.98 -0.26 2.13
CA PHE A 113 2.00 -0.97 3.39
C PHE A 113 0.81 -1.92 3.47
N VAL A 114 1.07 -3.13 3.94
CA VAL A 114 0.08 -4.09 4.43
C VAL A 114 0.45 -4.37 5.88
N ILE A 115 -0.44 -4.02 6.79
CA ILE A 115 -0.23 -4.13 8.24
C ILE A 115 -1.26 -5.10 8.78
N VAL A 116 -0.80 -6.19 9.39
CA VAL A 116 -1.68 -7.11 10.11
C VAL A 116 -1.51 -6.84 11.60
N THR A 117 -2.59 -6.36 12.24
CA THR A 117 -2.62 -6.10 13.67
C THR A 117 -3.06 -7.35 14.40
N GLU A 118 -2.25 -7.77 15.36
CA GLU A 118 -2.43 -8.92 16.22
C GLU A 118 -2.68 -8.47 17.66
N ASN A 119 -3.58 -9.13 18.37
CA ASN A 119 -3.84 -8.89 19.79
C ASN A 119 -2.96 -9.78 20.70
N GLU A 120 -3.12 -9.64 22.01
CA GLU A 120 -2.39 -10.42 23.03
C GLU A 120 -2.60 -11.94 22.96
N THR A 121 -3.71 -12.42 22.36
CA THR A 121 -3.98 -13.85 22.18
C THR A 121 -3.39 -14.42 20.89
N ASN A 122 -2.58 -13.63 20.19
CA ASN A 122 -2.01 -13.95 18.88
C ASN A 122 -3.05 -14.11 17.76
N ALA A 123 -4.21 -13.46 17.88
CA ALA A 123 -5.23 -13.45 16.84
C ALA A 123 -5.10 -12.18 15.99
N PRO A 124 -5.16 -12.29 14.64
CA PRO A 124 -5.18 -11.12 13.77
C PRO A 124 -6.55 -10.44 13.88
N VAL A 125 -6.58 -9.17 14.27
CA VAL A 125 -7.82 -8.40 14.51
C VAL A 125 -8.10 -7.36 13.41
N LEU A 126 -7.07 -6.85 12.74
CA LEU A 126 -7.20 -5.87 11.65
C LEU A 126 -6.22 -6.17 10.53
N ILE A 127 -6.63 -5.88 9.29
CA ILE A 127 -5.76 -5.75 8.12
C ILE A 127 -5.87 -4.30 7.66
N THR A 128 -4.78 -3.56 7.74
CA THR A 128 -4.69 -2.18 7.24
C THR A 128 -3.82 -2.13 6.00
N THR A 129 -4.29 -1.49 4.95
CA THR A 129 -3.48 -1.23 3.75
C THR A 129 -3.40 0.27 3.49
N VAL A 130 -2.24 0.79 3.14
CA VAL A 130 -2.06 2.23 2.87
C VAL A 130 -0.88 2.46 1.93
N HIS A 131 -1.06 3.31 0.91
CA HIS A 131 0.05 3.64 0.02
C HIS A 131 1.10 4.48 0.77
N THR A 132 2.37 4.36 0.41
CA THR A 132 3.48 5.05 1.10
C THR A 132 3.45 6.58 0.95
N CYS A 133 2.59 7.12 0.07
CA CYS A 133 2.19 8.55 -0.01
C CYS A 133 1.32 9.02 1.17
N GLY A 134 0.79 8.10 1.99
CA GLY A 134 -0.28 8.36 2.98
C GLY A 134 -1.70 8.38 2.39
N CYS A 135 -1.82 8.16 1.09
CA CYS A 135 -3.09 8.09 0.36
C CYS A 135 -3.65 6.65 0.34
N TYR A 136 -4.94 6.49 0.03
CA TYR A 136 -5.62 5.19 -0.13
C TYR A 136 -5.45 4.23 1.06
N ALA A 137 -5.88 4.67 2.24
CA ALA A 137 -5.92 3.81 3.43
C ALA A 137 -7.23 3.02 3.51
N ALA A 138 -7.14 1.72 3.75
CA ALA A 138 -8.27 0.81 4.02
C ALA A 138 -8.02 0.04 5.31
N ILE A 139 -9.08 -0.27 6.07
CA ILE A 139 -9.01 -1.11 7.27
C ILE A 139 -10.11 -2.16 7.15
N VAL A 140 -9.74 -3.43 7.19
CA VAL A 140 -10.66 -4.56 7.21
C VAL A 140 -10.50 -5.27 8.56
N PRO A 141 -11.53 -5.26 9.43
CA PRO A 141 -11.51 -6.03 10.65
C PRO A 141 -11.69 -7.51 10.37
N THR A 142 -11.24 -8.35 11.30
CA THR A 142 -11.53 -9.79 11.27
C THR A 142 -12.64 -10.14 12.25
N SER A 143 -13.17 -11.36 12.16
CA SER A 143 -14.12 -11.88 13.18
C SER A 143 -13.51 -12.09 14.58
N TYR A 144 -12.20 -11.84 14.78
CA TYR A 144 -11.57 -11.79 16.10
C TYR A 144 -11.60 -10.42 16.76
N LEU A 145 -11.93 -9.35 16.04
CA LEU A 145 -12.08 -8.03 16.64
C LEU A 145 -13.44 -7.95 17.36
N PRO A 146 -13.47 -7.59 18.66
CA PRO A 146 -14.74 -7.40 19.37
C PRO A 146 -15.61 -6.32 18.70
N ALA A 147 -16.91 -6.57 18.60
CA ALA A 147 -17.83 -5.71 17.85
C ALA A 147 -17.88 -4.26 18.41
N GLU A 148 -17.66 -4.08 19.71
CA GLU A 148 -17.60 -2.78 20.36
C GLU A 148 -16.36 -1.95 19.95
N CYS A 149 -15.34 -2.57 19.36
CA CYS A 149 -14.16 -1.88 18.84
C CYS A 149 -14.39 -1.30 17.43
N LEU A 150 -15.43 -1.74 16.73
CA LEU A 150 -15.78 -1.25 15.40
C LEU A 150 -16.25 0.22 15.47
N PRO A 151 -16.03 1.01 14.40
CA PRO A 151 -16.67 2.31 14.25
C PRO A 151 -18.19 2.23 14.34
N ALA A 152 -18.82 3.35 14.70
CA ALA A 152 -20.28 3.45 14.64
C ALA A 152 -20.76 3.20 13.20
N GLU A 153 -21.88 2.48 13.06
CA GLU A 153 -22.51 2.18 11.76
C GLU A 153 -21.63 1.34 10.80
N TRP A 154 -20.65 0.61 11.32
CA TRP A 154 -19.82 -0.27 10.49
C TRP A 154 -20.64 -1.35 9.77
N CYS A 155 -20.51 -1.43 8.45
CA CYS A 155 -21.16 -2.46 7.63
C CYS A 155 -20.22 -3.67 7.48
N PRO A 156 -20.59 -4.87 7.98
CA PRO A 156 -19.73 -6.05 7.87
C PRO A 156 -19.71 -6.64 6.45
N ALA A 157 -20.69 -6.34 5.59
CA ALA A 157 -20.75 -6.89 4.25
C ALA A 157 -19.69 -6.25 3.34
N GLU A 158 -19.64 -4.92 3.29
CA GLU A 158 -18.83 -4.17 2.34
C GLU A 158 -18.46 -2.78 2.85
N GLN A 159 -17.42 -2.21 2.26
CA GLN A 159 -16.99 -0.83 2.44
C GLN A 159 -16.54 -0.23 1.10
N ASP A 160 -16.93 1.02 0.82
CA ASP A 160 -16.41 1.79 -0.31
C ASP A 160 -15.12 2.50 0.10
N VAL A 161 -14.02 2.10 -0.51
CA VAL A 161 -12.69 2.69 -0.28
C VAL A 161 -12.19 3.29 -1.59
N TYR A 162 -12.48 4.58 -1.77
CA TYR A 162 -12.07 5.37 -2.93
C TYR A 162 -12.54 4.77 -4.27
N GLY A 163 -13.77 4.26 -4.32
CA GLY A 163 -14.40 3.68 -5.50
C GLY A 163 -14.08 2.20 -5.73
N GLU A 164 -13.33 1.56 -4.83
CA GLU A 164 -13.19 0.10 -4.77
C GLU A 164 -14.12 -0.44 -3.67
N GLN A 165 -14.77 -1.58 -3.92
CA GLN A 165 -15.65 -2.24 -2.97
C GLN A 165 -14.87 -3.36 -2.27
N LEU A 166 -14.53 -3.16 -1.01
CA LEU A 166 -13.82 -4.15 -0.20
C LEU A 166 -14.79 -4.82 0.77
N THR A 167 -14.42 -5.99 1.30
CA THR A 167 -15.19 -6.62 2.37
C THR A 167 -15.17 -5.77 3.64
N GLY A 168 -16.31 -5.70 4.32
CA GLY A 168 -16.45 -5.02 5.60
C GLY A 168 -15.93 -5.84 6.79
N LEU A 169 -15.82 -7.16 6.65
CA LEU A 169 -15.38 -8.07 7.71
C LEU A 169 -14.76 -9.32 7.11
N LEU A 170 -13.57 -9.67 7.56
CA LEU A 170 -12.87 -10.86 7.13
C LEU A 170 -13.18 -12.03 8.08
N GLU A 171 -13.98 -12.99 7.64
CA GLU A 171 -14.40 -14.13 8.45
C GLU A 171 -13.27 -15.17 8.62
N MET A 172 -12.80 -15.34 9.86
CA MET A 172 -11.65 -16.19 10.20
C MET A 172 -12.02 -17.58 10.73
N SER A 173 -13.31 -17.86 10.94
CA SER A 173 -13.78 -19.12 11.50
C SER A 173 -13.30 -20.32 10.67
N GLY A 174 -12.68 -21.30 11.35
CA GLY A 174 -12.19 -22.54 10.73
C GLY A 174 -10.86 -22.41 9.99
N LEU A 175 -10.19 -21.25 10.03
CA LEU A 175 -8.86 -21.08 9.45
C LEU A 175 -7.76 -21.50 10.43
N ASP A 176 -6.70 -22.13 9.90
CA ASP A 176 -5.46 -22.36 10.64
C ASP A 176 -4.64 -21.07 10.70
N LEU A 177 -4.72 -20.35 11.83
CA LEU A 177 -4.04 -19.05 12.00
C LEU A 177 -2.51 -19.15 11.89
N HIS A 178 -1.91 -20.32 12.14
CA HIS A 178 -0.47 -20.50 12.01
C HIS A 178 -0.01 -20.50 10.55
N ARG A 179 -0.91 -20.84 9.62
CA ARG A 179 -0.66 -20.89 8.18
C ARG A 179 -1.43 -19.83 7.41
N TRP A 180 -2.34 -19.12 8.06
CA TRP A 180 -3.16 -18.09 7.45
C TRP A 180 -2.33 -16.91 6.94
N ARG A 181 -2.76 -16.38 5.80
CA ARG A 181 -2.14 -15.27 5.07
C ARG A 181 -3.27 -14.51 4.37
N PRO A 182 -3.37 -13.19 4.55
CA PRO A 182 -4.36 -12.41 3.80
C PRO A 182 -3.95 -12.33 2.32
N GLU A 183 -4.89 -12.58 1.41
CA GLU A 183 -4.73 -12.32 -0.02
C GLU A 183 -5.11 -10.86 -0.31
N ILE A 184 -4.17 -10.08 -0.86
CA ILE A 184 -4.32 -8.65 -1.18
C ILE A 184 -4.24 -8.50 -2.70
N GLU A 185 -5.37 -8.22 -3.34
CA GLU A 185 -5.42 -8.01 -4.79
C GLU A 185 -5.22 -6.54 -5.16
N LEU A 186 -4.34 -6.31 -6.13
CA LEU A 186 -3.96 -4.97 -6.57
C LEU A 186 -4.40 -4.69 -7.99
N LYS A 187 -4.96 -3.51 -8.20
CA LYS A 187 -5.34 -2.98 -9.51
C LYS A 187 -4.10 -2.68 -10.32
N ALA A 188 -4.12 -3.10 -11.59
CA ALA A 188 -3.08 -2.73 -12.54
C ALA A 188 -2.92 -1.20 -12.63
N ASP A 189 -1.69 -0.79 -12.89
CA ASP A 189 -1.19 0.57 -13.11
C ASP A 189 -1.26 1.50 -11.88
N SER A 190 -2.27 1.38 -11.02
CA SER A 190 -2.45 2.23 -9.83
C SER A 190 -2.03 1.58 -8.51
N HIS A 191 -1.91 0.25 -8.48
CA HIS A 191 -1.59 -0.55 -7.29
C HIS A 191 -2.54 -0.33 -6.10
N ARG A 192 -3.77 0.14 -6.37
CA ARG A 192 -4.82 0.24 -5.35
C ARG A 192 -5.30 -1.16 -4.98
N VAL A 193 -5.61 -1.35 -3.70
CA VAL A 193 -6.20 -2.59 -3.21
C VAL A 193 -7.63 -2.70 -3.73
N GLN A 194 -7.93 -3.77 -4.45
CA GLN A 194 -9.25 -4.07 -4.99
C GLN A 194 -10.01 -5.05 -4.12
N SER A 195 -9.30 -6.00 -3.51
CA SER A 195 -9.90 -7.02 -2.65
C SER A 195 -8.93 -7.47 -1.57
N ILE A 196 -9.49 -7.86 -0.43
CA ILE A 196 -8.80 -8.51 0.69
C ILE A 196 -9.60 -9.76 1.03
N THR A 197 -8.99 -10.95 0.96
CA THR A 197 -9.69 -12.22 1.17
C THR A 197 -8.86 -13.22 1.99
N ASN A 198 -9.52 -14.31 2.41
CA ASN A 198 -8.93 -15.44 3.12
C ASN A 198 -8.60 -16.64 2.23
N THR A 199 -8.75 -16.49 0.92
CA THR A 199 -8.45 -17.57 -0.01
C THR A 199 -6.97 -17.87 0.06
N GLN A 200 -6.60 -19.16 0.03
CA GLN A 200 -5.21 -19.56 -0.11
C GLN A 200 -5.06 -20.36 -1.39
N SER A 201 -4.27 -19.82 -2.30
CA SER A 201 -4.03 -20.39 -3.61
C SER A 201 -2.53 -20.34 -3.93
N GLY A 202 -2.06 -21.08 -4.94
CA GLY A 202 -0.63 -21.13 -5.25
C GLY A 202 -0.02 -19.75 -5.53
N TRP A 203 1.23 -19.54 -5.10
CA TRP A 203 1.97 -18.28 -5.26
C TRP A 203 3.42 -18.51 -5.71
N ASP A 204 3.97 -17.50 -6.37
CA ASP A 204 5.40 -17.37 -6.61
C ASP A 204 6.10 -16.89 -5.34
N THR A 205 7.25 -17.49 -5.05
CA THR A 205 8.02 -17.15 -3.86
C THR A 205 8.72 -15.80 -4.06
N THR A 206 8.52 -14.89 -3.11
CA THR A 206 9.27 -13.64 -3.02
C THR A 206 10.18 -13.64 -1.79
N ARG A 207 11.14 -12.70 -1.72
CA ARG A 207 12.00 -12.54 -0.55
C ARG A 207 11.28 -11.76 0.55
N LEU A 208 11.51 -12.13 1.80
CA LEU A 208 11.23 -11.28 2.95
C LEU A 208 12.55 -10.68 3.43
N LEU A 209 12.66 -9.37 3.35
CA LEU A 209 13.83 -8.62 3.81
C LEU A 209 13.46 -7.80 5.05
N PRO A 210 14.40 -7.52 5.97
CA PRO A 210 14.18 -6.55 7.05
C PRO A 210 13.83 -5.16 6.50
N MET A 211 12.92 -4.43 7.16
CA MET A 211 12.62 -3.04 6.79
C MET A 211 13.88 -2.15 6.80
N ASN A 212 14.79 -2.43 7.72
CA ASN A 212 16.06 -1.73 7.89
C ASN A 212 16.98 -1.81 6.65
N ASP A 213 16.82 -2.82 5.78
CA ASP A 213 17.59 -2.94 4.53
C ASP A 213 17.36 -1.74 3.60
N LEU A 214 16.22 -1.04 3.74
CA LEU A 214 15.94 0.19 2.99
C LEU A 214 16.84 1.37 3.39
N LEU A 215 17.51 1.30 4.55
CA LEU A 215 18.45 2.32 5.02
C LEU A 215 19.89 2.07 4.53
N TYR A 216 20.20 0.85 4.06
CA TYR A 216 21.56 0.40 3.74
C TYR A 216 21.62 -0.28 2.37
N LEU A 217 21.17 0.42 1.32
CA LEU A 217 21.23 -0.08 -0.06
C LEU A 217 22.68 -0.06 -0.55
N PRO A 218 23.24 -1.18 -1.02
CA PRO A 218 24.63 -1.23 -1.47
C PRO A 218 24.85 -0.40 -2.74
N VAL A 219 25.98 0.30 -2.78
CA VAL A 219 26.54 1.04 -3.93
C VAL A 219 28.04 0.70 -4.07
N GLU A 220 28.73 1.24 -5.07
CA GLU A 220 30.12 0.84 -5.37
C GLU A 220 31.13 1.13 -4.24
N ASP A 221 30.93 2.23 -3.51
CA ASP A 221 31.86 2.74 -2.48
C ASP A 221 31.26 2.74 -1.06
N GLY A 222 30.10 2.11 -0.86
CA GLY A 222 29.42 2.12 0.44
C GLY A 222 27.94 1.72 0.38
N THR A 223 27.13 2.41 1.16
CA THR A 223 25.67 2.21 1.22
C THR A 223 24.94 3.54 1.22
N VAL A 224 23.74 3.57 0.66
CA VAL A 224 22.84 4.73 0.68
C VAL A 224 21.45 4.35 1.17
N SER A 225 20.70 5.32 1.68
CA SER A 225 19.32 5.11 2.09
C SER A 225 18.35 5.27 0.92
N MET A 226 17.25 4.52 0.93
CA MET A 226 16.08 4.79 0.09
C MET A 226 15.48 6.18 0.37
N PHE A 227 15.68 6.69 1.59
CA PHE A 227 15.14 7.96 2.05
C PHE A 227 16.21 9.06 1.99
N HIS A 228 15.74 10.29 1.88
CA HIS A 228 16.57 11.48 2.08
C HIS A 228 17.03 11.57 3.55
N GLY A 229 18.28 11.98 3.77
CA GLY A 229 18.93 12.02 5.08
C GLY A 229 18.77 13.37 5.79
N GLU A 230 19.40 13.53 6.96
CA GLU A 230 19.38 14.79 7.74
C GLU A 230 19.95 15.98 6.94
N ASP A 231 20.99 15.74 6.13
CA ASP A 231 21.61 16.77 5.28
C ASP A 231 20.72 17.23 4.12
N ASP A 232 19.59 16.56 3.86
CA ASP A 232 18.64 16.92 2.78
C ASP A 232 17.57 17.95 3.21
N GLY A 233 17.63 18.43 4.46
CA GLY A 233 16.71 19.44 5.01
C GLY A 233 15.25 19.00 5.00
N ASP A 234 14.35 19.83 4.48
CA ASP A 234 12.90 19.55 4.47
C ASP A 234 12.49 18.29 3.67
N ARG A 235 13.43 17.64 2.96
CA ARG A 235 13.20 16.38 2.25
C ARG A 235 13.49 15.15 3.11
N GLN A 236 14.06 15.29 4.31
CA GLN A 236 14.41 14.16 5.18
C GLN A 236 13.24 13.17 5.32
N GLY A 237 13.53 11.88 5.21
CA GLY A 237 12.54 10.80 5.34
C GLY A 237 11.63 10.58 4.14
N TYR A 238 11.62 11.46 3.14
CA TYR A 238 10.92 11.20 1.88
C TYR A 238 11.72 10.21 1.01
N VAL A 239 11.01 9.37 0.25
CA VAL A 239 11.60 8.40 -0.67
C VAL A 239 12.31 9.12 -1.81
N ARG A 240 13.59 8.81 -2.01
CA ARG A 240 14.40 9.33 -3.12
C ARG A 240 13.75 8.97 -4.46
N GLY A 241 13.63 9.97 -5.34
CA GLY A 241 13.05 9.80 -6.67
C GLY A 241 11.51 9.76 -6.72
N SER A 242 10.80 9.80 -5.58
CA SER A 242 9.33 9.95 -5.55
C SER A 242 8.96 11.42 -5.76
N LEU A 243 8.92 11.85 -7.03
CA LEU A 243 8.47 13.18 -7.43
C LEU A 243 6.97 13.17 -7.76
N LYS A 244 6.26 14.18 -7.26
CA LYS A 244 4.80 14.39 -7.41
C LYS A 244 4.49 15.82 -7.87
N PRO A 245 4.88 16.17 -9.12
CA PRO A 245 4.88 17.57 -9.55
C PRO A 245 3.48 18.18 -9.59
N TRP A 246 2.45 17.40 -9.93
CA TRP A 246 1.08 17.92 -10.02
C TRP A 246 0.47 18.15 -8.65
N GLU A 247 0.64 17.21 -7.73
CA GLU A 247 0.19 17.31 -6.34
C GLU A 247 0.86 18.51 -5.66
N GLN A 248 2.16 18.67 -5.86
CA GLN A 248 2.92 19.80 -5.37
C GLN A 248 2.43 21.13 -5.97
N ALA A 249 2.19 21.20 -7.29
CA ALA A 249 1.70 22.42 -7.93
C ALA A 249 0.27 22.80 -7.49
N LEU A 250 -0.63 21.83 -7.37
CA LEU A 250 -2.05 22.07 -7.07
C LEU A 250 -2.33 22.25 -5.58
N MET A 251 -1.62 21.52 -4.72
CA MET A 251 -1.91 21.47 -3.29
C MET A 251 -0.78 21.99 -2.40
N GLY A 252 0.45 22.08 -2.91
CA GLY A 252 1.62 22.36 -2.07
C GLY A 252 1.60 23.73 -1.40
N TRP A 253 0.94 24.72 -2.00
CA TRP A 253 0.90 26.10 -1.49
C TRP A 253 0.03 26.28 -0.23
N TRP A 254 -0.89 25.36 0.08
CA TRP A 254 -1.76 25.43 1.27
C TRP A 254 -1.66 24.20 2.18
N THR A 255 -0.88 23.18 1.77
CA THR A 255 -0.68 21.97 2.57
C THR A 255 0.76 21.84 3.07
N GLU A 256 1.65 21.32 2.23
CA GLU A 256 3.10 21.20 2.43
C GLU A 256 3.79 21.02 1.07
N PRO A 257 5.05 21.43 0.91
CA PRO A 257 5.75 21.37 -0.39
C PRO A 257 5.93 19.94 -0.95
N TYR A 258 5.80 18.90 -0.12
CA TYR A 258 6.05 17.50 -0.49
C TYR A 258 4.83 16.60 -0.33
N ILE A 259 3.62 17.18 -0.40
CA ILE A 259 2.36 16.44 -0.31
C ILE A 259 2.31 15.30 -1.34
N GLY A 260 1.81 14.15 -0.90
CA GLY A 260 1.62 12.96 -1.75
C GLY A 260 2.91 12.20 -2.09
N ARG A 261 4.08 12.70 -1.71
CA ARG A 261 5.34 11.96 -1.86
C ARG A 261 5.39 10.80 -0.89
N ASP A 262 6.02 9.72 -1.34
CA ASP A 262 6.22 8.52 -0.54
C ASP A 262 7.21 8.77 0.60
N LYS A 263 6.96 8.20 1.78
CA LYS A 263 7.70 8.50 3.02
C LYS A 263 8.23 7.25 3.73
N ALA A 264 9.19 7.44 4.63
CA ALA A 264 9.51 6.48 5.67
C ALA A 264 8.33 6.37 6.65
N LEU A 265 8.11 5.17 7.21
CA LEU A 265 7.26 4.99 8.37
C LEU A 265 8.18 4.93 9.58
N GLY A 266 7.98 5.81 10.55
CA GLY A 266 8.86 5.92 11.70
C GLY A 266 8.56 7.15 12.53
N ASP A 267 9.31 7.27 13.63
CA ASP A 267 9.26 8.43 14.50
C ASP A 267 9.64 9.70 13.73
N GLU A 268 8.91 10.79 13.92
CA GLU A 268 9.14 12.02 13.15
C GLU A 268 10.48 12.67 13.49
N VAL A 269 10.98 12.49 14.72
CA VAL A 269 12.30 13.00 15.14
C VAL A 269 13.41 12.19 14.47
N ALA A 270 13.23 10.88 14.35
CA ALA A 270 14.21 10.00 13.71
C ALA A 270 14.18 10.08 12.18
N THR A 271 12.98 10.18 11.59
CA THR A 271 12.80 10.14 10.13
C THR A 271 12.75 11.52 9.49
N GLY A 272 12.56 12.60 10.25
CA GLY A 272 12.39 13.96 9.72
C GLY A 272 11.07 14.21 8.99
N THR A 273 10.16 13.24 8.95
CA THR A 273 8.86 13.37 8.27
C THR A 273 7.73 12.70 9.05
N ARG A 274 6.51 13.23 8.90
CA ARG A 274 5.28 12.60 9.42
C ARG A 274 4.64 11.72 8.37
N PHE A 275 4.26 10.50 8.72
CA PHE A 275 3.44 9.64 7.87
C PHE A 275 1.95 9.93 8.10
N TYR A 276 1.48 11.12 7.72
CA TYR A 276 0.07 11.46 7.86
C TYR A 276 -0.79 10.91 6.71
N THR A 277 -2.06 10.60 7.00
CA THR A 277 -3.02 10.04 6.03
C THR A 277 -4.21 10.96 5.74
N SER A 278 -4.24 12.16 6.34
CA SER A 278 -5.23 13.20 6.06
C SER A 278 -4.57 14.43 5.46
N VAL A 279 -5.11 14.94 4.34
CA VAL A 279 -4.67 16.21 3.77
C VAL A 279 -5.12 17.42 4.60
N ASN A 280 -6.09 17.24 5.51
CA ASN A 280 -6.55 18.30 6.40
C ASN A 280 -5.41 18.69 7.36
N PRO A 281 -4.89 19.94 7.30
CA PRO A 281 -3.78 20.38 8.13
C PRO A 281 -4.01 20.19 9.63
N PHE A 282 -5.24 20.38 10.09
CA PHE A 282 -5.61 20.28 11.50
C PHE A 282 -5.72 18.83 12.01
N LYS A 283 -5.68 17.85 11.12
CA LYS A 283 -5.75 16.42 11.45
C LYS A 283 -4.44 15.66 11.14
N ARG A 284 -3.35 16.35 10.78
CA ARG A 284 -2.11 15.66 10.39
C ARG A 284 -1.54 14.81 11.51
N ASP A 285 -1.41 15.37 12.70
CA ASP A 285 -0.83 14.66 13.85
C ASP A 285 -1.72 13.49 14.29
N ALA A 286 -3.04 13.70 14.31
CA ALA A 286 -4.02 12.66 14.60
C ALA A 286 -4.10 11.58 13.50
N SER A 287 -3.65 11.88 12.28
CA SER A 287 -3.63 10.96 11.15
C SER A 287 -2.24 10.42 10.83
N ASN A 288 -1.25 10.63 11.72
CA ASN A 288 0.08 10.04 11.61
C ASN A 288 0.03 8.54 11.92
N LEU A 289 0.25 7.71 10.90
CA LEU A 289 0.18 6.25 10.98
C LEU A 289 1.19 5.65 11.97
N TRP A 290 2.33 6.33 12.19
CA TRP A 290 3.33 5.88 13.17
C TRP A 290 2.73 5.72 14.57
N HIS A 291 1.85 6.64 14.96
CA HIS A 291 1.09 6.54 16.20
C HIS A 291 -0.20 5.74 15.98
N PHE A 292 -0.06 4.45 15.65
CA PHE A 292 -1.14 3.63 15.10
C PHE A 292 -2.43 3.61 15.94
N GLY A 293 -2.33 3.52 17.28
CA GLY A 293 -3.52 3.58 18.16
C GLY A 293 -4.29 4.90 18.05
N ARG A 294 -3.58 6.04 18.08
CA ARG A 294 -4.17 7.38 17.87
C ARG A 294 -4.74 7.53 16.45
N TRP A 295 -4.05 6.95 15.46
CA TRP A 295 -4.51 6.95 14.07
C TRP A 295 -5.83 6.20 13.90
N LEU A 296 -5.98 5.05 14.58
CA LEU A 296 -7.21 4.27 14.64
C LEU A 296 -8.34 5.06 15.33
N GLU A 297 -8.07 5.65 16.50
CA GLU A 297 -9.02 6.48 17.24
C GLU A 297 -9.56 7.64 16.40
N ASN A 298 -8.68 8.37 15.71
CA ASN A 298 -9.06 9.46 14.81
C ASN A 298 -9.93 9.00 13.62
N ARG A 299 -9.95 7.68 13.32
CA ARG A 299 -10.80 7.05 12.32
C ARG A 299 -12.05 6.38 12.92
N GLY A 300 -12.32 6.59 14.20
CA GLY A 300 -13.50 6.09 14.91
C GLY A 300 -13.38 4.66 15.43
N TRP A 301 -12.21 4.03 15.31
CA TRP A 301 -11.96 2.72 15.89
C TRP A 301 -11.75 2.84 17.39
N ARG A 302 -12.25 1.87 18.15
CA ARG A 302 -12.27 1.89 19.62
C ARG A 302 -11.48 0.71 20.18
N LEU A 303 -10.28 0.48 19.64
CA LEU A 303 -9.32 -0.49 20.17
C LEU A 303 -8.74 0.02 21.49
#